data_AF-A0A2D5LM41-F1
#
_entry.id   AF-A0A2D5LM41-F1
#
_cell.length_a   1.000
_cell.length_b   1.000
_cell.length_c   1.000
_cell.angle_alpha   90.00
_cell.angle_beta   90.00
_cell.angle_gamma   90.00
#
_symmetry.space_group_name_H-M   'P 1'
#
loop_
_entity.id
_entity.type
_entity.pdbx_description
1 polymer ?
#
loop_
_entity_poly.entity_id
_entity_poly.type
_entity_poly.pdbx_seq_one_letter_code
_entity_poly.pdbx_strand_id
1 'polypeptide(L)'
;VRPGDGPTERVPGGKRRLRRPIVRRLEALLAVADETASFIITGNGDVVQPEQDLIAIGSGGNYAQAAATALLNNTQLTAHEIATQSLSIAGDICVFTNHNQTVEVLDY
;
A
#
# COMPACT_ATOMS: atom_id res chain seq x y z
N VAL A 1 -25.77 52.03 42.16
CA VAL A 1 -25.00 51.93 40.90
C VAL A 1 -24.13 50.69 40.94
N ARG A 2 -24.57 49.60 40.29
CA ARG A 2 -23.74 48.78 39.39
C ARG A 2 -24.68 48.20 38.32
N PRO A 3 -24.48 48.51 37.04
CA PRO A 3 -25.32 48.05 35.94
C PRO A 3 -24.78 46.73 35.35
N GLY A 4 -25.68 45.89 34.84
CA GLY A 4 -25.35 44.97 33.74
C GLY A 4 -25.36 43.48 34.06
N ASP A 5 -26.52 42.91 34.41
CA ASP A 5 -26.80 41.48 34.19
C ASP A 5 -27.90 41.36 33.12
N GLY A 6 -27.49 41.50 31.85
CA GLY A 6 -28.28 41.04 30.71
C GLY A 6 -27.83 39.62 30.31
N PRO A 7 -28.72 38.77 29.79
CA PRO A 7 -28.34 37.42 29.38
C PRO A 7 -27.39 37.55 28.19
N THR A 8 -26.11 37.27 28.41
CA THR A 8 -25.11 37.22 27.35
C THR A 8 -25.36 35.96 26.52
N GLU A 9 -26.04 36.16 25.40
CA GLU A 9 -26.19 35.22 24.30
C GLU A 9 -24.81 34.75 23.84
N ARG A 10 -24.40 33.55 24.28
CA ARG A 10 -23.19 32.89 23.79
C ARG A 10 -23.50 32.24 22.44
N VAL A 11 -23.12 32.94 21.38
CA VAL A 11 -23.02 32.39 20.02
C VAL A 11 -22.07 31.18 20.06
N PRO A 12 -22.50 29.95 19.70
CA PRO A 12 -21.59 28.81 19.71
C PRO A 12 -20.73 28.83 18.45
N GLY A 13 -19.66 29.62 18.49
CA GLY A 13 -18.55 29.58 17.53
C GLY A 13 -17.66 28.36 17.76
N GLY A 14 -18.24 27.16 17.73
CA GLY A 14 -17.48 25.92 17.76
C GLY A 14 -16.89 25.69 16.37
N LYS A 15 -15.59 25.94 16.19
CA LYS A 15 -14.84 25.31 15.10
C LYS A 15 -14.96 23.80 15.29
N ARG A 16 -15.96 23.18 14.68
CA ARG A 16 -16.03 21.73 14.52
C ARG A 16 -14.84 21.35 13.66
N ARG A 17 -13.69 21.07 14.30
CA ARG A 17 -12.74 20.14 13.73
C ARG A 17 -13.55 18.90 13.44
N LEU A 18 -13.75 18.58 12.17
CA LEU A 18 -14.14 17.23 11.79
C LEU A 18 -13.03 16.33 12.34
N ARG A 19 -13.22 15.82 13.56
CA ARG A 19 -12.55 14.61 14.02
C ARG A 19 -13.15 13.52 13.14
N ARG A 20 -12.59 13.38 11.94
CA ARG A 20 -12.69 12.11 11.23
C ARG A 20 -12.27 11.04 12.23
N PRO A 21 -13.00 9.93 12.35
CA PRO A 21 -12.58 8.83 13.21
C PRO A 21 -11.11 8.58 12.91
N ILE A 22 -10.29 8.51 13.95
CA ILE A 22 -8.87 8.18 13.85
C ILE A 22 -8.78 7.01 12.88
N VAL A 23 -8.24 7.27 11.69
CA VAL A 23 -7.65 6.19 10.90
C VAL A 23 -6.54 5.73 11.82
N ARG A 24 -6.74 4.58 12.48
CA ARG A 24 -5.68 3.93 13.25
C ARG A 24 -4.44 3.99 12.37
N ARG A 25 -3.29 4.42 12.92
CA ARG A 25 -2.03 4.51 12.17
C ARG A 25 -1.91 3.25 11.32
N LEU A 26 -2.16 3.41 10.02
CA LEU A 26 -2.37 2.28 9.13
C LEU A 26 -0.96 1.91 8.67
N GLU A 27 -0.39 0.84 9.19
CA GLU A 27 0.91 0.34 8.72
C GLU A 27 0.77 -0.45 7.40
N ALA A 28 -0.23 -0.08 6.60
CA ALA A 28 -0.52 -0.74 5.33
C ALA A 28 0.29 -0.09 4.20
N LEU A 29 0.78 -0.95 3.30
CA LEU A 29 1.35 -0.59 2.02
C LEU A 29 0.34 -0.98 0.94
N LEU A 30 0.10 -0.10 -0.02
CA LEU A 30 -0.77 -0.34 -1.17
C LEU A 30 0.05 -0.25 -2.46
N ALA A 31 0.02 -1.29 -3.28
CA ALA A 31 0.59 -1.26 -4.63
C ALA A 31 -0.51 -0.93 -5.64
N VAL A 32 -0.23 -0.02 -6.57
CA VAL A 32 -1.11 0.38 -7.66
C VAL A 32 -0.29 0.31 -8.95
N ALA A 33 -0.82 -0.30 -10.00
CA ALA A 33 -0.14 -0.41 -11.29
C ALA A 33 -1.14 -0.25 -12.44
N ASP A 34 -0.68 0.37 -13.52
CA ASP A 34 -1.33 0.38 -14.83
C ASP A 34 -0.31 0.07 -15.94
N GLU A 35 -0.73 0.17 -17.21
CA GLU A 35 0.13 -0.08 -18.38
C GLU A 35 1.34 0.86 -18.49
N THR A 36 1.31 2.02 -17.82
CA THR A 36 2.32 3.08 -17.95
C THR A 36 3.24 3.19 -16.73
N ALA A 37 2.73 2.90 -15.53
CA ALA A 37 3.45 3.13 -14.29
C ALA A 37 2.94 2.28 -13.13
N SER A 38 3.84 2.04 -12.18
CA SER A 38 3.55 1.38 -10.91
C SER A 38 3.93 2.27 -9.73
N PHE A 39 3.15 2.23 -8.64
CA PHE A 39 3.35 3.04 -7.44
C PHE A 39 3.07 2.26 -6.16
N ILE A 40 3.79 2.62 -5.10
CA ILE A 40 3.56 2.20 -3.72
C ILE A 40 3.03 3.42 -2.94
N ILE A 41 1.90 3.25 -2.27
CA ILE A 41 1.30 4.24 -1.37
C ILE A 41 1.47 3.74 0.07
N THR A 42 2.12 4.54 0.91
CA THR A 42 2.29 4.23 2.33
C THR A 42 1.08 4.71 3.14
N GLY A 43 0.86 4.13 4.31
CA GLY A 43 -0.19 4.61 5.22
C GLY A 43 0.03 6.00 5.82
N ASN A 44 1.20 6.62 5.60
CA ASN A 44 1.44 8.02 5.89
C ASN A 44 1.02 8.96 4.75
N GLY A 45 0.73 8.41 3.57
CA GLY A 45 0.36 9.17 2.36
C GLY A 45 1.52 9.44 1.41
N ASP A 46 2.67 8.81 1.59
CA ASP A 46 3.80 8.92 0.65
C ASP A 46 3.52 8.09 -0.60
N VAL A 47 3.87 8.63 -1.78
CA VAL A 47 3.75 7.95 -3.07
C VAL A 47 5.16 7.74 -3.62
N VAL A 48 5.52 6.49 -3.89
CA VAL A 48 6.85 6.09 -4.32
C VAL A 48 6.75 5.23 -5.58
N GLN A 49 7.49 5.57 -6.62
CA GLN A 49 7.65 4.72 -7.80
C GLN A 49 8.82 3.75 -7.57
N PRO A 50 8.63 2.44 -7.73
CA PRO A 50 9.70 1.45 -7.62
C PRO A 50 10.67 1.56 -8.79
N GLU A 51 11.90 1.08 -8.59
CA GLU A 51 12.84 0.87 -9.68
C GLU A 51 12.44 -0.40 -10.44
N GLN A 52 12.57 -0.39 -11.78
CA GLN A 52 12.33 -1.54 -12.67
C GLN A 52 10.88 -2.05 -12.72
N ASP A 53 9.90 -1.23 -12.33
CA ASP A 53 8.45 -1.54 -12.37
C ASP A 53 8.06 -2.84 -11.63
N LEU A 54 8.88 -3.24 -10.66
CA LEU A 54 8.68 -4.47 -9.88
C LEU A 54 8.39 -4.13 -8.43
N ILE A 55 7.20 -4.52 -7.97
CA ILE A 55 6.74 -4.28 -6.60
C ILE A 55 6.50 -5.61 -5.90
N ALA A 56 7.09 -5.77 -4.71
CA ALA A 56 6.71 -6.82 -3.78
C ALA A 56 6.53 -6.23 -2.39
N ILE A 57 5.42 -6.57 -1.73
CA ILE A 57 5.10 -6.12 -0.37
C ILE A 57 4.73 -7.32 0.51
N GLY A 58 4.82 -7.14 1.83
CA GLY A 58 4.50 -8.19 2.82
C GLY A 58 5.71 -8.98 3.29
N SER A 59 5.48 -9.97 4.14
CA SER A 59 6.51 -10.76 4.83
C SER A 59 7.43 -11.55 3.89
N GLY A 60 6.91 -12.02 2.76
CA GLY A 60 7.66 -12.70 1.70
C GLY A 60 8.19 -11.78 0.61
N GLY A 61 7.93 -10.47 0.70
CA GLY A 61 8.15 -9.51 -0.39
C GLY A 61 9.60 -9.49 -0.89
N ASN A 62 10.57 -9.44 0.02
CA ASN A 62 11.99 -9.39 -0.35
C ASN A 62 12.46 -10.65 -1.10
N TYR A 63 11.94 -11.82 -0.74
CA TYR A 63 12.28 -13.07 -1.42
C TYR A 63 11.64 -13.15 -2.81
N ALA A 64 10.36 -12.76 -2.90
CA ALA A 64 9.67 -12.66 -4.18
C ALA A 64 10.37 -11.65 -5.10
N GLN A 65 10.71 -10.47 -4.60
CA GLN A 65 11.42 -9.44 -5.37
C GLN A 65 12.77 -9.95 -5.87
N ALA A 66 13.59 -10.55 -5.00
CA ALA A 66 14.89 -11.08 -5.41
C ALA A 66 14.76 -12.17 -6.49
N ALA A 67 13.81 -13.10 -6.33
CA ALA A 67 13.55 -14.14 -7.32
C ALA A 67 13.03 -13.56 -8.64
N ALA A 68 12.07 -12.62 -8.57
CA ALA A 68 11.49 -12.00 -9.75
C ALA A 68 12.52 -11.17 -10.53
N THR A 69 13.37 -10.41 -9.86
CA THR A 69 14.49 -9.69 -10.50
C THR A 69 15.47 -10.64 -11.18
N ALA A 70 15.78 -11.79 -10.56
CA ALA A 70 16.65 -12.79 -11.17
C ALA A 70 16.02 -13.41 -12.43
N LEU A 71 14.72 -13.75 -12.37
CA LEU A 71 13.99 -14.31 -13.51
C LEU A 71 13.85 -13.29 -14.65
N LEU A 72 13.49 -12.04 -14.34
CA LEU A 72 13.34 -10.97 -15.32
C LEU A 72 14.62 -10.72 -16.11
N ASN A 73 15.78 -10.76 -15.45
CA ASN A 73 17.06 -10.45 -16.09
C ASN A 73 17.69 -11.63 -16.85
N ASN A 74 17.26 -12.87 -16.60
CA ASN A 74 17.97 -14.07 -17.07
C ASN A 74 17.09 -15.04 -17.86
N THR A 75 15.81 -14.71 -18.09
CA THR A 75 14.86 -15.60 -18.76
C THR A 75 14.02 -14.83 -19.78
N GLN A 76 13.22 -15.55 -20.57
CA GLN A 76 12.21 -14.98 -21.47
C GLN A 76 10.79 -15.28 -20.97
N LEU A 77 10.64 -15.41 -19.66
CA LEU A 77 9.35 -15.67 -19.04
C LEU A 77 8.44 -14.44 -19.14
N THR A 78 7.15 -14.69 -19.24
CA THR A 78 6.11 -13.66 -19.19
C THR A 78 5.98 -13.09 -17.77
N ALA A 79 5.39 -11.90 -17.63
CA ALA A 79 5.15 -11.29 -16.32
C ALA A 79 4.34 -12.21 -15.38
N HIS A 80 3.34 -12.91 -15.92
CA HIS A 80 2.55 -13.89 -15.18
C HIS A 80 3.40 -15.06 -14.65
N GLU A 81 4.28 -15.62 -15.48
CA GLU A 81 5.18 -16.71 -15.08
C GLU A 81 6.20 -16.25 -14.03
N ILE A 82 6.77 -15.06 -14.21
CA ILE A 82 7.70 -14.46 -13.24
C ILE A 82 7.01 -14.24 -11.89
N ALA A 83 5.81 -13.67 -11.87
CA ALA A 83 5.04 -13.44 -10.66
C ALA A 83 4.72 -14.75 -9.94
N THR A 84 4.27 -15.77 -10.67
CA THR A 84 3.91 -17.08 -10.12
C THR A 84 5.13 -17.80 -9.53
N GLN A 85 6.24 -17.87 -10.27
CA GLN A 85 7.45 -18.54 -9.81
C GLN A 85 8.10 -17.82 -8.62
N SER A 86 8.17 -16.49 -8.65
CA SER A 86 8.75 -15.71 -7.56
C SER A 86 7.96 -15.84 -6.26
N LEU A 87 6.62 -15.83 -6.33
CA LEU A 87 5.76 -16.09 -5.18
C LEU A 87 5.91 -17.54 -4.68
N SER A 88 6.14 -18.50 -5.58
CA SER A 88 6.36 -19.89 -5.15
C SER A 88 7.64 -20.00 -4.32
N ILE A 89 8.74 -19.41 -4.82
CA ILE A 89 10.02 -19.36 -4.11
C ILE A 89 9.87 -18.63 -2.76
N ALA A 90 9.11 -17.54 -2.72
CA ALA A 90 8.83 -16.84 -1.47
C ALA A 90 8.06 -17.71 -0.46
N GLY A 91 7.12 -18.55 -0.92
CA GLY A 91 6.40 -19.51 -0.09
C GLY A 91 7.29 -20.63 0.46
N ASP A 92 8.34 -21.03 -0.27
CA ASP A 92 9.31 -22.02 0.20
C ASP A 92 10.23 -21.47 1.31
N ILE A 93 10.50 -20.16 1.29
CA ILE A 93 11.49 -19.51 2.17
C ILE A 93 10.84 -18.84 3.38
N CYS A 94 9.72 -18.12 3.17
CA CYS A 94 9.10 -17.33 4.22
C CYS A 94 8.02 -18.11 4.95
N VAL A 95 8.21 -18.35 6.25
CA VAL A 95 7.24 -19.05 7.11
C VAL A 95 5.85 -18.39 7.19
N PHE A 96 5.74 -17.12 6.77
CA PHE A 96 4.49 -16.36 6.74
C PHE A 96 3.88 -16.23 5.34
N THR A 97 4.46 -16.89 4.33
CA THR A 97 3.96 -16.94 2.96
C THR A 97 3.69 -18.40 2.62
N ASN A 98 2.58 -18.67 1.96
CA ASN A 98 2.21 -20.03 1.57
C ASN A 98 2.10 -20.13 0.04
N HIS A 99 1.79 -21.32 -0.47
CA HIS A 99 1.68 -21.58 -1.90
C HIS A 99 0.29 -21.29 -2.50
N ASN A 100 -0.65 -20.77 -1.72
CA ASN A 100 -1.97 -20.43 -2.23
C ASN A 100 -1.94 -19.01 -2.81
N GLN A 101 -1.90 -18.93 -4.14
CA GLN A 101 -1.69 -17.68 -4.87
C GLN A 101 -2.93 -17.30 -5.68
N THR A 102 -3.27 -16.01 -5.69
CA THR A 102 -4.19 -15.41 -6.65
C THR A 102 -3.37 -14.50 -7.55
N VAL A 103 -3.37 -14.76 -8.86
CA VAL A 103 -2.63 -13.98 -9.84
C VAL A 103 -3.64 -13.36 -10.80
N GLU A 104 -3.58 -12.04 -10.92
CA GLU A 104 -4.44 -11.24 -11.79
C GLU A 104 -3.59 -10.60 -12.88
N VAL A 105 -4.15 -10.46 -14.08
CA VAL A 105 -3.49 -9.86 -15.25
C VAL A 105 -4.38 -8.76 -15.80
N LEU A 106 -3.78 -7.64 -16.19
CA LEU A 106 -4.46 -6.54 -16.86
C LEU A 106 -4.34 -6.77 -18.38
N ASP A 107 -5.47 -6.99 -19.04
CA ASP A 107 -5.56 -7.07 -20.50
C ASP A 107 -5.95 -5.68 -21.04
N TYR A 108 -5.08 -5.08 -21.85
CA TYR A 108 -5.29 -3.77 -22.49
C TYR A 108 -5.42 -3.92 -24.01
#